data_AF-A0A2E6C9Y8-F1
#
_entry.id   AF-A0A2E6C9Y8-F1
#
_cell.length_a   1.000
_cell.length_b   1.000
_cell.length_c   1.000
_cell.angle_alpha   90.00
_cell.angle_beta   90.00
_cell.angle_gamma   90.00
#
_symmetry.space_group_name_H-M   'P 1'
#
loop_
_entity.id
_entity.type
_entity.pdbx_description
1 polymer ?
#
loop_
_entity_poly.entity_id
_entity_poly.type
_entity_poly.pdbx_seq_one_letter_code
_entity_poly.pdbx_strand_id
1 'polypeptide(L)'
;MSGTGKCLCGDIKLEFNSDPNFHLLCHCKDCQQATGSPVASIIGLPESDFNIKGDLGNYKCETNVTRFFCKKCGSQIYSKAEGAPGLVLVKTGVLDEQPSIDPTMVCWIDSKPNWLKIEHPEVKFEKNPG
;
A
#
# COMPACT_ATOMS: atom_id res chain seq x y z
N MET A 1 -8.73 9.63 -12.20
CA MET A 1 -8.43 8.59 -13.20
C MET A 1 -8.90 7.25 -12.67
N SER A 2 -9.08 6.22 -13.50
CA SER A 2 -9.39 4.86 -13.04
C SER A 2 -8.17 3.94 -13.18
N GLY A 3 -8.09 2.90 -12.35
CA GLY A 3 -6.99 1.93 -12.38
C GLY A 3 -7.46 0.53 -12.04
N THR A 4 -6.68 -0.46 -12.44
CA THR A 4 -6.95 -1.89 -12.22
C THR A 4 -5.72 -2.60 -11.71
N GLY A 5 -5.91 -3.79 -11.15
CA GLY A 5 -4.82 -4.61 -10.67
C GLY A 5 -5.26 -6.02 -10.32
N LYS A 6 -4.28 -6.87 -10.07
CA LYS A 6 -4.49 -8.26 -9.70
C LYS A 6 -3.38 -8.80 -8.82
N CYS A 7 -3.71 -9.81 -8.01
CA CYS A 7 -2.68 -10.57 -7.31
C CYS A 7 -1.83 -11.40 -8.30
N LEU A 8 -0.71 -11.95 -7.81
CA LEU A 8 0.21 -12.76 -8.62
C LEU A 8 -0.48 -13.92 -9.35
N CYS A 9 -1.42 -14.61 -8.71
CA CYS A 9 -2.14 -15.73 -9.34
C CYS A 9 -3.39 -15.31 -10.13
N GLY A 10 -3.76 -14.03 -10.14
CA GLY A 10 -4.92 -13.49 -10.87
C GLY A 10 -6.30 -13.72 -10.24
N ASP A 11 -6.38 -14.47 -9.13
CA ASP A 11 -7.65 -14.80 -8.46
C ASP A 11 -8.28 -13.60 -7.74
N ILE A 12 -7.45 -12.63 -7.32
CA ILE A 12 -7.90 -11.35 -6.79
C ILE A 12 -7.78 -10.31 -7.89
N LYS A 13 -8.85 -9.55 -8.11
CA LYS A 13 -8.90 -8.41 -9.03
C LYS A 13 -9.41 -7.18 -8.30
N LEU A 14 -8.76 -6.06 -8.52
CA LEU A 14 -9.18 -4.77 -7.97
C LEU A 14 -9.39 -3.76 -9.09
N GLU A 15 -10.27 -2.81 -8.86
CA GLU A 15 -10.51 -1.66 -9.72
C GLU A 15 -10.87 -0.44 -8.87
N PHE A 16 -10.50 0.75 -9.33
CA PHE A 16 -10.86 2.01 -8.68
C PHE A 16 -11.09 3.12 -9.72
N ASN A 17 -11.92 4.10 -9.39
CA ASN A 17 -12.39 5.12 -10.33
C ASN A 17 -12.00 6.56 -9.98
N SER A 18 -11.03 6.74 -9.08
CA SER A 18 -10.51 8.05 -8.66
C SER A 18 -8.98 8.10 -8.69
N ASP A 19 -8.45 9.32 -8.77
CA ASP A 19 -7.02 9.52 -8.57
C ASP A 19 -6.65 9.23 -7.12
N PRO A 20 -5.46 8.65 -6.86
CA PRO A 20 -5.01 8.47 -5.49
C PRO A 20 -4.86 9.81 -4.77
N ASN A 21 -5.32 9.87 -3.52
CA ASN A 21 -5.15 11.04 -2.66
C ASN A 21 -3.67 11.31 -2.36
N PHE A 22 -2.87 10.25 -2.25
CA PHE A 22 -1.43 10.32 -2.02
C PHE A 22 -0.74 9.03 -2.45
N HIS A 23 0.58 9.13 -2.65
CA HIS A 23 1.47 7.99 -2.86
C HIS A 23 2.59 8.04 -1.83
N LEU A 24 2.63 7.02 -0.97
CA LEU A 24 3.51 6.89 0.18
C LEU A 24 4.51 5.74 0.00
N LEU A 25 5.78 6.03 0.31
CA LEU A 25 6.79 5.02 0.58
C LEU A 25 6.93 4.80 2.09
N CYS A 26 6.79 3.57 2.56
CA CYS A 26 6.92 3.25 3.98
C CYS A 26 8.05 2.25 4.24
N HIS A 27 8.93 2.60 5.16
CA HIS A 27 10.05 1.76 5.60
C HIS A 27 9.85 1.10 6.96
N CYS A 28 8.67 1.19 7.58
CA CYS A 28 8.47 0.59 8.90
C CYS A 28 8.65 -0.93 8.86
N LYS A 29 9.06 -1.53 9.97
CA LYS A 29 9.39 -2.96 10.02
C LYS A 29 8.22 -3.87 9.65
N ASP A 30 7.02 -3.51 10.09
CA ASP A 30 5.78 -4.23 9.76
C ASP A 30 5.49 -4.19 8.24
N CYS A 31 5.69 -3.04 7.57
CA CYS A 31 5.59 -2.96 6.12
C CYS A 31 6.66 -3.78 5.40
N GLN A 32 7.90 -3.80 5.90
CA GLN A 32 8.95 -4.65 5.34
C GLN A 32 8.61 -6.14 5.46
N GLN A 33 8.16 -6.57 6.63
CA GLN A 33 7.80 -7.97 6.89
C GLN A 33 6.60 -8.40 6.05
N ALA A 34 5.56 -7.56 5.97
CA ALA A 34 4.35 -7.88 5.23
C ALA A 34 4.59 -7.98 3.71
N THR A 35 5.47 -7.15 3.16
CA THR A 35 5.72 -7.10 1.71
C THR A 35 6.92 -7.94 1.26
N GLY A 36 7.81 -8.32 2.17
CA GLY A 36 9.11 -8.90 1.83
C GLY A 36 10.06 -7.92 1.13
N SER A 37 9.68 -6.64 1.01
CA SER A 37 10.44 -5.57 0.35
C SER A 37 11.05 -4.62 1.38
N PRO A 38 12.22 -4.00 1.13
CA PRO A 38 12.77 -2.97 2.01
C PRO A 38 11.91 -1.69 2.07
N VAL A 39 10.93 -1.56 1.17
CA VAL A 39 9.97 -0.45 1.11
C VAL A 39 8.61 -0.95 0.66
N ALA A 40 7.55 -0.52 1.34
CA ALA A 40 6.19 -0.65 0.83
C ALA A 40 5.81 0.62 0.07
N SER A 41 5.50 0.49 -1.22
CA SER A 41 4.90 1.56 -2.02
C SER A 41 3.37 1.40 -1.98
N ILE A 42 2.69 2.47 -1.60
CA ILE A 42 1.28 2.46 -1.21
C ILE A 42 0.59 3.69 -1.79
N ILE A 43 -0.58 3.50 -2.38
CA ILE A 43 -1.47 4.60 -2.73
C ILE A 43 -2.69 4.62 -1.80
N GLY A 44 -3.13 5.82 -1.43
CA GLY A 44 -4.37 6.03 -0.68
C GLY A 44 -5.53 6.34 -1.60
N LEU A 45 -6.58 5.54 -1.57
CA LEU A 45 -7.80 5.74 -2.37
C LEU A 45 -9.02 5.86 -1.45
N PRO A 46 -10.04 6.67 -1.82
CA PRO A 46 -11.34 6.64 -1.15
C PRO A 46 -11.92 5.23 -1.17
N GLU A 47 -12.36 4.74 -0.01
CA GLU A 47 -12.97 3.40 0.08
C GLU A 47 -14.23 3.30 -0.79
N SER A 48 -14.98 4.39 -0.95
CA SER A 48 -16.17 4.46 -1.82
C SER A 48 -15.89 4.15 -3.29
N ASP A 49 -14.66 4.35 -3.73
CA ASP A 49 -14.29 4.26 -5.14
C ASP A 49 -13.50 2.99 -5.44
N PHE A 50 -13.20 2.18 -4.42
CA PHE A 50 -12.41 0.96 -4.54
C PHE A 50 -13.30 -0.28 -4.55
N ASN A 51 -13.12 -1.10 -5.58
CA ASN A 51 -13.83 -2.37 -5.75
C ASN A 51 -12.84 -3.52 -5.82
N ILE A 52 -13.20 -4.65 -5.22
CA ILE A 52 -12.37 -5.85 -5.19
C ILE A 52 -13.19 -7.11 -5.33
N LYS A 53 -12.68 -8.08 -6.08
CA LYS A 53 -13.27 -9.40 -6.32
C LYS A 53 -12.27 -10.49 -6.01
N GLY A 54 -12.75 -11.60 -5.44
CA GLY A 54 -11.95 -12.76 -5.03
C GLY A 54 -11.93 -12.98 -3.52
N ASP A 55 -11.42 -14.14 -3.08
CA ASP A 55 -11.37 -14.51 -1.66
C ASP A 55 -10.09 -14.01 -0.98
N LEU A 56 -10.25 -13.01 -0.11
CA LEU A 56 -9.16 -12.40 0.64
C LEU A 56 -8.99 -13.03 2.02
N GLY A 57 -7.74 -13.23 2.40
CA GLY A 57 -7.34 -13.37 3.79
C GLY A 57 -7.14 -11.98 4.39
N ASN A 58 -7.25 -11.87 5.71
CA ASN A 58 -6.90 -10.65 6.41
C ASN A 58 -6.14 -10.94 7.71
N TYR A 59 -5.37 -9.95 8.16
CA TYR A 59 -4.61 -9.99 9.40
C TYR A 59 -4.61 -8.60 10.05
N LYS A 60 -5.10 -8.50 11.29
CA LYS A 60 -5.04 -7.26 12.08
C LYS A 60 -3.71 -7.19 12.81
N CYS A 61 -2.89 -6.21 12.46
CA CYS A 61 -1.61 -5.94 13.11
C CYS A 61 -1.85 -5.22 14.44
N GLU A 62 -0.89 -5.31 15.37
CA GLU A 62 -0.90 -4.56 16.64
C GLU A 62 -0.91 -3.04 16.42
N THR A 63 -0.41 -2.57 15.27
CA THR A 63 -0.40 -1.17 14.84
C THR A 63 -1.77 -0.65 14.38
N ASN A 64 -2.86 -1.36 14.65
CA ASN A 64 -4.22 -1.04 14.19
C ASN A 64 -4.35 -0.92 12.65
N VAL A 65 -3.47 -1.62 11.93
CA VAL A 65 -3.55 -1.79 10.48
C VAL A 65 -4.07 -3.19 10.17
N THR A 66 -5.19 -3.28 9.46
CA THR A 66 -5.69 -4.56 8.94
C THR A 66 -5.22 -4.71 7.50
N ARG A 67 -4.48 -5.79 7.22
CA ARG A 67 -3.92 -6.12 5.91
C ARG A 67 -4.80 -7.14 5.21
N PHE A 68 -5.02 -6.98 3.91
CA PHE A 68 -5.81 -7.88 3.08
C PHE A 68 -4.95 -8.45 1.97
N PHE A 69 -4.95 -9.77 1.82
CA PHE A 69 -4.04 -10.50 0.94
C PHE A 69 -4.71 -11.69 0.26
N CYS A 70 -4.14 -12.13 -0.87
CA CYS A 70 -4.60 -13.34 -1.54
C CYS A 70 -4.21 -14.59 -0.71
N LYS A 71 -5.18 -15.41 -0.29
CA LYS A 71 -4.90 -16.65 0.47
C LYS A 71 -4.08 -17.68 -0.30
N LYS A 72 -4.12 -17.63 -1.63
CA LYS A 72 -3.47 -18.62 -2.50
C LYS A 72 -2.02 -18.29 -2.82
N CYS A 73 -1.72 -17.04 -3.21
CA CYS A 73 -0.37 -16.64 -3.61
C CYS A 73 0.33 -15.69 -2.62
N GLY A 74 -0.37 -15.25 -1.56
CA GLY A 74 0.21 -14.38 -0.52
C GLY A 74 0.37 -12.91 -0.90
N SER A 75 0.06 -12.50 -2.14
CA SER A 75 0.16 -11.09 -2.55
C SER A 75 -0.63 -10.18 -1.61
N GLN A 76 0.04 -9.19 -1.02
CA GLN A 76 -0.60 -8.12 -0.26
C GLN A 76 -1.33 -7.19 -1.22
N ILE A 77 -2.62 -6.95 -1.00
CA ILE A 77 -3.46 -6.19 -1.93
C ILE A 77 -3.69 -4.78 -1.42
N TYR A 78 -4.30 -4.65 -0.25
CA TYR A 78 -4.55 -3.35 0.38
C TYR A 78 -4.53 -3.46 1.90
N SER A 79 -4.61 -2.33 2.57
CA SER A 79 -4.73 -2.26 4.02
C SER A 79 -5.77 -1.20 4.42
N LYS A 80 -6.36 -1.36 5.60
CA LYS A 80 -7.16 -0.33 6.27
C LYS A 80 -6.46 0.04 7.57
N ALA A 81 -6.39 1.33 7.89
CA ALA A 81 -5.74 1.83 9.09
C ALA A 81 -6.71 2.74 9.85
N GLU A 82 -6.77 2.59 11.17
CA GLU A 82 -7.62 3.45 12.01
C GLU A 82 -7.24 4.94 11.91
N GLY A 83 -5.96 5.25 11.67
CA GLY A 83 -5.46 6.61 11.43
C GLY A 83 -5.74 7.18 10.03
N ALA A 84 -6.37 6.42 9.13
CA ALA A 84 -6.75 6.88 7.80
C ALA A 84 -8.19 6.41 7.47
N PRO A 85 -9.20 6.86 8.25
CA PRO A 85 -10.57 6.40 8.10
C PRO A 85 -11.12 6.78 6.72
N GLY A 86 -11.90 5.88 6.12
CA GLY A 86 -12.48 6.08 4.78
C GLY A 86 -11.50 5.91 3.62
N LEU A 87 -10.25 5.54 3.88
CA LEU A 87 -9.26 5.23 2.85
C LEU A 87 -8.90 3.75 2.82
N VAL A 88 -8.65 3.25 1.62
CA VAL A 88 -7.94 1.98 1.40
C VAL A 88 -6.51 2.27 0.93
N LEU A 89 -5.56 1.55 1.52
CA LEU A 89 -4.13 1.71 1.29
C LEU A 89 -3.64 0.59 0.37
N VAL A 90 -3.76 0.78 -0.94
CA VAL A 90 -3.47 -0.25 -1.96
C VAL A 90 -1.96 -0.35 -2.19
N LYS A 91 -1.45 -1.58 -2.29
CA LYS A 91 -0.04 -1.84 -2.65
C LYS A 91 0.12 -1.63 -4.16
N THR A 92 1.06 -0.79 -4.55
CA THR A 92 1.24 -0.44 -5.98
C THR A 92 1.76 -1.62 -6.81
N GLY A 93 2.47 -2.57 -6.20
CA GLY A 93 3.01 -3.74 -6.88
C GLY A 93 1.98 -4.75 -7.39
N VAL A 94 0.68 -4.57 -7.07
CA VAL A 94 -0.41 -5.39 -7.64
C VAL A 94 -1.23 -4.62 -8.68
N LEU A 95 -0.88 -3.38 -8.98
CA LEU A 95 -1.52 -2.61 -10.04
C LEU A 95 -1.02 -3.10 -11.41
N ASP A 96 -1.91 -3.08 -12.41
CA ASP A 96 -1.53 -3.43 -13.78
C ASP A 96 -0.67 -2.33 -14.43
N GLU A 97 -0.88 -1.07 -14.02
CA GLU A 97 -0.12 0.11 -14.46
C GLU A 97 0.44 0.87 -13.25
N GLN A 98 1.47 1.69 -13.48
CA GLN A 98 2.00 2.55 -12.42
C GLN A 98 0.94 3.57 -11.96
N PRO A 99 0.94 3.98 -10.66
CA PRO A 99 0.07 5.03 -10.19
C PRO A 99 0.20 6.33 -11.01
N SER A 100 -0.89 7.06 -11.17
CA SER A 100 -0.91 8.36 -11.87
C SER A 100 -0.15 9.47 -11.17
N ILE A 101 0.30 9.23 -9.94
CA ILE A 101 1.07 10.18 -9.13
C ILE A 101 2.38 9.53 -8.66
N ASP A 102 3.48 10.28 -8.75
CA ASP A 102 4.74 9.91 -8.15
C ASP A 102 4.64 9.87 -6.61
N PRO A 103 5.52 9.14 -5.92
CA PRO A 103 5.56 9.19 -4.46
C PRO A 103 5.73 10.63 -3.98
N THR A 104 4.80 11.10 -3.16
CA THR A 104 4.83 12.46 -2.59
C THR A 104 5.24 12.46 -1.12
N MET A 105 5.24 11.30 -0.48
CA MET A 105 5.57 11.15 0.94
C MET A 105 6.46 9.92 1.18
N VAL A 106 7.33 10.02 2.17
CA VAL A 106 8.02 8.86 2.76
C VAL A 106 7.91 8.89 4.28
N CYS A 107 7.66 7.73 4.88
CA CYS A 107 7.60 7.55 6.33
C CYS A 107 8.59 6.48 6.81
N TRP A 108 9.00 6.61 8.07
CA TRP A 108 9.91 5.68 8.75
C TRP A 108 11.30 5.61 8.13
N ILE A 109 11.80 6.74 7.65
CA ILE A 109 13.08 6.81 6.92
C ILE A 109 14.27 6.27 7.74
N ASP A 110 14.22 6.36 9.07
CA ASP A 110 15.25 5.82 9.96
C ASP A 110 15.34 4.29 9.93
N SER A 111 14.25 3.63 9.50
CA SER A 111 14.20 2.16 9.30
C SER A 111 14.64 1.74 7.90
N LYS A 112 15.01 2.69 7.03
CA LYS A 112 15.47 2.39 5.66
C LYS A 112 16.83 1.69 5.72
N PRO A 113 17.00 0.56 5.02
CA PRO A 113 18.31 -0.07 4.93
C PRO A 113 19.36 0.87 4.30
N ASN A 114 20.55 0.93 4.89
CA ASN A 114 21.62 1.83 4.45
C ASN A 114 22.06 1.59 2.99
N TRP A 115 21.95 0.35 2.50
CA TRP A 115 22.28 -0.02 1.13
C TRP A 115 21.23 0.43 0.10
N LEU A 116 20.00 0.73 0.53
CA LEU A 116 18.93 1.15 -0.37
C LEU A 116 19.08 2.64 -0.70
N LYS A 117 19.44 2.94 -1.94
CA LYS A 117 19.49 4.29 -2.49
C LYS A 117 18.22 4.54 -3.31
N ILE A 118 17.34 5.36 -2.77
CA ILE A 118 16.14 5.84 -3.46
C ILE A 118 16.04 7.34 -3.26
N GLU A 119 15.67 8.06 -4.31
CA GLU A 119 15.30 9.46 -4.17
C GLU A 119 13.98 9.51 -3.42
N HIS A 120 14.01 10.19 -2.29
CA HIS A 120 12.84 10.36 -1.46
C HIS A 120 12.12 11.66 -1.85
N PRO A 121 10.78 11.67 -1.80
CA PRO A 121 10.05 12.92 -1.94
C PRO A 121 10.45 13.93 -0.85
N GLU A 122 10.17 15.20 -1.11
CA GLU A 122 10.50 16.30 -0.20
C GLU A 122 9.81 16.14 1.16
N VAL A 123 8.58 15.61 1.19
CA VAL A 123 7.83 15.38 2.43
C VAL A 123 8.28 14.06 3.07
N LYS A 124 8.95 14.18 4.21
CA LYS A 124 9.55 13.05 4.94
C LYS A 124 9.06 13.03 6.38
N PHE A 125 8.76 11.84 6.88
CA PHE A 125 8.41 11.62 8.28
C PHE A 125 9.31 10.54 8.88
N GLU A 126 9.80 10.77 10.09
CA GLU A 126 10.52 9.75 10.87
C GLU A 126 9.60 8.61 11.31
N LYS A 127 8.28 8.86 11.40
CA LYS A 127 7.23 7.91 11.83
C LYS A 127 5.94 8.11 11.02
N ASN A 128 4.80 7.57 11.48
CA ASN A 128 3.50 7.83 10.83
C ASN A 128 3.19 9.34 10.81
N PRO A 129 2.61 9.87 9.73
CA PRO A 129 2.04 11.21 9.72
C PRO A 129 0.90 11.28 10.75
N GLY A 130 0.84 12.37 11.51
CA GLY A 130 -0.23 12.62 12.48
C GLY A 130 -1.56 12.95 11.81
#